data_AF-Q60DS7-F1
#
_entry.id   AF-Q60DS7-F1
#
_cell.length_a   1.000
_cell.length_b   1.000
_cell.length_c   1.000
_cell.angle_alpha   90.00
_cell.angle_beta   90.00
_cell.angle_gamma   90.00
#
_symmetry.space_group_name_H-M   'P 1'
#
loop_
_entity.id
_entity.type
_entity.pdbx_description
1 polymer ?
#
loop_
_entity_poly.entity_id
_entity_poly.type
_entity_poly.pdbx_seq_one_letter_code
_entity_poly.pdbx_strand_id
1 'polypeptide(L)'
;MVTAARLLPLILFLTAVAVGCSAWEMNIRLPTERLAYGGGEAVVAPIIHALRPLLGSGRQLAARAGVACDSWRLGVEAHNVIDWRTVPAECEGYIGHYMLGEHYRRDFAVVVDEAVAYAETLKLAGNGKEIWVFDIDETSLSNLPYYAKHGFGATPYNATSFREYVAEGSAPALPETR
;
A
#
# COMPACT_ATOMS: atom_id res chain seq x y z
N MET A 1 60.44 27.81 -34.98
CA MET A 1 61.05 28.16 -33.66
C MET A 1 59.97 28.08 -32.60
N VAL A 2 60.36 27.51 -31.47
CA VAL A 2 59.55 26.98 -30.37
C VAL A 2 58.84 28.06 -29.55
N THR A 3 57.60 27.80 -29.12
CA THR A 3 57.08 28.04 -27.76
C THR A 3 55.83 27.18 -27.56
N ALA A 4 55.97 25.95 -27.06
CA ALA A 4 55.96 25.57 -25.65
C ALA A 4 54.60 25.82 -24.96
N ALA A 5 53.86 24.72 -24.83
CA ALA A 5 52.64 24.57 -24.05
C ALA A 5 52.84 24.99 -22.58
N ARG A 6 51.79 25.56 -21.97
CA ARG A 6 51.62 25.55 -20.51
C ARG A 6 50.19 25.09 -20.19
N LEU A 7 50.12 23.85 -19.74
CA LEU A 7 48.96 23.23 -19.11
C LEU A 7 48.56 24.03 -17.86
N LEU A 8 47.27 24.34 -17.74
CA LEU A 8 46.65 24.79 -16.49
C LEU A 8 46.68 23.64 -15.46
N PRO A 9 46.97 23.89 -14.18
CA PRO A 9 46.59 22.94 -13.14
C PRO A 9 45.09 23.10 -12.84
N LEU A 10 44.36 22.00 -13.02
CA LEU A 10 43.00 21.79 -12.52
C LEU A 10 43.03 21.90 -10.97
N ILE A 11 42.36 22.89 -10.39
CA ILE A 11 42.08 22.91 -8.95
C ILE A 11 40.69 22.30 -8.75
N LEU A 12 40.66 21.07 -8.26
CA LEU A 12 39.45 20.36 -7.86
C LEU A 12 39.00 20.90 -6.49
N PHE A 13 38.09 21.88 -6.45
CA PHE A 13 37.40 22.27 -5.21
C PHE A 13 36.24 21.30 -4.96
N LEU A 14 36.49 20.27 -4.15
CA LEU A 14 35.45 19.50 -3.48
C LEU A 14 34.91 20.34 -2.30
N THR A 15 33.94 21.20 -2.55
CA THR A 15 33.14 21.78 -1.46
C THR A 15 32.03 20.79 -1.11
N ALA A 16 32.24 20.03 -0.06
CA ALA A 16 31.17 19.31 0.62
C ALA A 16 30.21 20.35 1.23
N VAL A 17 29.06 20.57 0.59
CA VAL A 17 27.97 21.28 1.25
C VAL A 17 27.29 20.27 2.17
N ALA A 18 27.74 20.23 3.42
CA ALA A 18 26.97 19.64 4.50
C ALA A 18 25.76 20.55 4.76
N VAL A 19 24.69 20.38 3.97
CA VAL A 19 23.38 20.90 4.35
C VAL A 19 22.93 20.04 5.51
N GLY A 20 22.93 20.64 6.70
CA GLY A 20 22.65 19.98 7.96
C GLY A 20 21.36 19.17 7.89
N CYS A 21 21.48 17.86 8.14
CA CYS A 21 20.42 17.14 8.81
C CYS A 21 20.23 17.83 10.15
N SER A 22 19.25 18.72 10.25
CA SER A 22 18.66 19.06 11.54
C SER A 22 18.18 17.75 12.13
N ALA A 23 18.99 17.18 13.02
CA ALA A 23 18.57 16.11 13.91
C ALA A 23 17.46 16.72 14.78
N TRP A 24 16.23 16.64 14.30
CA TRP A 24 15.03 16.72 15.09
C TRP A 24 15.27 15.89 16.35
N GLU A 25 15.41 16.56 17.49
CA GLU A 25 15.33 15.91 18.78
C GLU A 25 13.95 15.28 18.85
N MET A 26 13.92 13.99 18.56
CA MET A 26 12.77 13.14 18.71
C MET A 26 12.50 12.96 20.19
N ASN A 27 11.81 13.95 20.78
CA ASN A 27 11.32 13.90 22.14
C ASN A 27 10.06 13.01 22.16
N ILE A 28 10.24 11.71 21.90
CA ILE A 28 9.16 10.72 21.95
C ILE A 28 8.83 10.47 23.42
N ARG A 29 7.83 11.17 23.95
CA ARG A 29 7.13 10.70 25.15
C ARG A 29 6.18 9.59 24.72
N LEU A 30 6.60 8.33 24.89
CA LEU A 30 5.70 7.19 24.72
C LEU A 30 4.61 7.22 25.80
N PRO A 31 3.32 7.08 25.44
CA PRO A 31 2.26 6.87 26.41
C PRO A 31 2.49 5.54 27.13
N THR A 32 2.60 5.57 28.45
CA THR A 32 2.65 4.35 29.27
C THR A 32 1.24 4.05 29.75
N GLU A 33 0.53 3.13 29.10
CA GLU A 33 -0.71 2.60 29.66
C GLU A 33 -0.37 1.61 30.79
N ARG A 34 -0.81 1.92 32.01
CA ARG A 34 -0.67 1.00 33.16
C ARG A 34 -1.76 -0.06 33.07
N LEU A 35 -1.41 -1.25 32.59
CA LEU A 35 -2.20 -2.44 32.88
C LEU A 35 -1.91 -2.88 34.31
N ALA A 36 -2.85 -2.63 35.22
CA ALA A 36 -2.76 -3.09 36.59
C ALA A 36 -3.05 -4.60 36.64
N TYR A 37 -2.00 -5.42 36.67
CA TYR A 37 -2.09 -6.81 37.13
C TYR A 37 -1.44 -6.91 38.51
N GLY A 38 -2.14 -7.56 39.43
CA GLY A 38 -1.88 -7.46 40.87
C GLY A 38 -0.47 -7.82 41.30
N GLY A 39 0.03 -7.05 42.28
CA GLY A 39 1.00 -7.49 43.28
C GLY A 39 2.31 -8.10 42.75
N GLY A 40 3.08 -7.34 41.99
CA GLY A 40 4.45 -7.68 41.61
C GLY A 40 5.13 -6.50 40.93
N GLU A 41 6.40 -6.26 41.25
CA GLU A 41 7.19 -5.10 40.82
C GLU A 41 7.10 -4.86 39.30
N ALA A 42 6.69 -3.65 38.92
CA ALA A 42 6.43 -3.29 37.52
C ALA A 42 7.73 -3.22 36.71
N VAL A 43 8.06 -4.30 36.00
CA VAL A 43 9.14 -4.29 35.01
C VAL A 43 8.63 -3.56 33.78
N VAL A 44 8.96 -2.28 33.67
CA VAL A 44 8.73 -1.48 32.45
C VAL A 44 9.77 -1.91 31.41
N ALA A 45 9.45 -2.95 30.64
CA ALA A 45 10.24 -3.28 29.46
C ALA A 45 9.85 -2.30 28.33
N PRO A 46 10.80 -1.60 27.70
CA PRO A 46 10.50 -0.82 26.51
C PRO A 46 9.93 -1.77 25.45
N ILE A 47 8.92 -1.31 24.70
CA ILE A 47 8.45 -2.00 23.49
C ILE A 47 9.53 -1.80 22.41
N ILE A 48 10.68 -2.43 22.61
CA ILE A 48 11.57 -2.74 21.51
C ILE A 48 10.83 -3.90 20.84
N HIS A 49 10.26 -3.65 19.66
CA HIS A 49 10.01 -4.74 18.72
C HIS A 49 11.35 -5.38 18.46
N ALA A 50 11.71 -6.36 19.29
CA ALA A 50 12.89 -7.17 19.05
C ALA A 50 12.71 -7.69 17.63
N LEU A 51 13.64 -7.32 16.74
CA LEU A 51 13.78 -7.91 15.42
C LEU A 51 14.07 -9.39 15.64
N ARG A 52 13.06 -10.18 16.05
CA ARG A 52 13.10 -11.62 16.09
C ARG A 52 12.88 -12.02 14.64
N PRO A 53 13.93 -12.46 13.92
CA PRO A 53 13.75 -12.97 12.58
C PRO A 53 12.74 -14.12 12.66
N LEU A 54 11.85 -14.21 11.68
CA LEU A 54 10.85 -15.29 11.54
C LEU A 54 11.50 -16.67 11.27
N LEU A 55 12.72 -16.90 11.75
CA LEU A 55 13.41 -18.18 11.72
C LEU A 55 13.42 -18.73 13.15
N GLY A 56 12.35 -19.46 13.48
CA GLY A 56 12.15 -20.12 14.78
C GLY A 56 10.71 -20.62 14.96
N SER A 57 10.40 -21.18 16.13
CA SER A 57 9.08 -21.73 16.53
C SER A 57 7.89 -20.78 16.34
N GLY A 58 8.13 -19.52 16.01
CA GLY A 58 7.13 -18.53 15.60
C GLY A 58 6.35 -18.88 14.33
N ARG A 59 6.88 -19.72 13.43
CA ARG A 59 6.12 -20.20 12.25
C ARG A 59 4.89 -21.03 12.65
N GLN A 60 5.01 -21.79 13.74
CA GLN A 60 3.91 -22.58 14.29
C GLN A 60 2.91 -21.72 15.07
N LEU A 61 3.35 -20.57 15.60
CA LEU A 61 2.47 -19.57 16.22
C LEU A 61 1.74 -18.74 15.15
N ALA A 62 2.43 -18.33 14.07
CA ALA A 62 1.81 -17.67 12.92
C ALA A 62 0.78 -18.59 12.24
N ALA A 63 1.09 -19.87 12.06
CA ALA A 63 0.14 -20.87 11.56
C ALA A 63 -1.04 -21.14 12.53
N ARG A 64 -0.90 -20.83 13.83
CA ARG A 64 -1.97 -20.92 14.84
C ARG A 64 -2.74 -19.62 15.04
N ALA A 65 -2.18 -18.49 14.59
CA ALA A 65 -2.74 -17.15 14.79
C ALA A 65 -3.77 -16.75 13.72
N GLY A 66 -4.00 -17.62 12.72
CA GLY A 66 -4.78 -17.30 11.54
C GLY A 66 -3.95 -16.56 10.48
N VAL A 67 -4.57 -16.33 9.33
CA VAL A 67 -4.10 -15.49 8.24
C VAL A 67 -4.09 -14.04 8.73
N ALA A 68 -2.92 -13.42 8.75
CA ALA A 68 -2.83 -11.96 8.93
C ALA A 68 -3.43 -11.29 7.69
N CYS A 69 -4.70 -10.89 7.77
CA CYS A 69 -5.50 -10.46 6.62
C CYS A 69 -4.95 -9.21 5.91
N ASP A 70 -4.30 -8.32 6.65
CA ASP A 70 -3.60 -7.16 6.11
C ASP A 70 -2.36 -7.55 5.30
N SER A 71 -1.58 -8.49 5.83
CA SER A 71 -0.41 -9.05 5.16
C SER A 71 -0.82 -9.90 3.95
N TRP A 72 -1.95 -10.61 4.03
CA TRP A 72 -2.53 -11.33 2.91
C TRP A 72 -2.97 -10.37 1.79
N ARG A 73 -3.72 -9.30 2.12
CA ARG A 73 -4.10 -8.25 1.16
C ARG A 73 -2.85 -7.67 0.50
N LEU A 74 -1.86 -7.25 1.29
CA LEU A 74 -0.59 -6.73 0.75
C LEU A 74 0.11 -7.76 -0.15
N GLY A 75 0.07 -9.04 0.23
CA GLY A 75 0.60 -10.13 -0.59
C GLY A 75 -0.11 -10.27 -1.94
N VAL A 76 -1.43 -10.08 -1.97
CA VAL A 76 -2.23 -10.07 -3.20
C VAL A 76 -1.88 -8.86 -4.07
N GLU A 77 -1.91 -7.64 -3.50
CA GLU A 77 -1.61 -6.40 -4.23
C GLU A 77 -0.17 -6.39 -4.78
N ALA A 78 0.78 -6.97 -4.05
CA ALA A 78 2.17 -7.09 -4.47
C ALA A 78 2.45 -8.32 -5.37
N HIS A 79 1.41 -9.04 -5.81
CA HIS A 79 1.54 -10.23 -6.67
C HIS A 79 2.38 -11.38 -6.07
N ASN A 80 2.50 -11.44 -4.74
CA ASN A 80 3.15 -12.55 -4.03
C ASN A 80 2.18 -13.70 -3.76
N VAL A 81 0.88 -13.39 -3.66
CA VAL A 81 -0.21 -14.35 -3.53
C VAL A 81 -1.03 -14.31 -4.82
N ILE A 82 -0.89 -15.35 -5.63
CA ILE A 82 -1.51 -15.45 -6.97
C ILE A 82 -2.46 -16.64 -7.04
N ASP A 83 -3.32 -16.65 -8.07
CA ASP A 83 -4.29 -17.73 -8.33
C ASP A 83 -5.25 -18.06 -7.17
N TRP A 84 -5.41 -17.14 -6.21
CA TRP A 84 -6.42 -17.28 -5.17
C TRP A 84 -7.82 -17.22 -5.80
N ARG A 85 -8.75 -18.01 -5.24
CA ARG A 85 -10.12 -18.15 -5.77
C ARG A 85 -11.14 -17.38 -4.96
N THR A 86 -10.88 -17.22 -3.67
CA THR A 86 -11.71 -16.47 -2.72
C THR A 86 -10.80 -15.82 -1.69
N VAL A 87 -11.26 -14.72 -1.11
CA VAL A 87 -10.70 -14.18 0.13
C VAL A 87 -10.76 -15.29 1.20
N PRO A 88 -9.73 -15.46 2.05
CA PRO A 88 -9.81 -16.36 3.19
C PRO A 88 -11.05 -16.04 4.03
N ALA A 89 -11.85 -17.04 4.41
CA ALA A 89 -13.13 -16.81 5.09
C ALA A 89 -12.97 -15.97 6.38
N GLU A 90 -11.89 -16.17 7.12
CA GLU A 90 -11.54 -15.38 8.32
C GLU A 90 -11.22 -13.90 8.03
N CYS A 91 -10.94 -13.55 6.77
CA CYS A 91 -10.63 -12.20 6.32
C CYS A 91 -11.81 -11.44 5.73
N GLU A 92 -13.01 -12.04 5.62
CA GLU A 92 -14.21 -11.37 5.10
C GLU A 92 -14.46 -10.03 5.79
N GLY A 93 -14.49 -10.03 7.13
CA GLY A 93 -14.72 -8.82 7.92
C GLY A 93 -13.62 -7.77 7.72
N TYR A 94 -12.35 -8.21 7.66
CA TYR A 94 -11.23 -7.31 7.39
C TYR A 94 -11.36 -6.61 6.03
N ILE A 95 -11.64 -7.38 4.97
CA ILE A 95 -11.80 -6.82 3.62
C ILE A 95 -13.03 -5.92 3.55
N GLY A 96 -14.14 -6.30 4.16
CA GLY A 96 -15.33 -5.45 4.25
C GLY A 96 -15.04 -4.09 4.90
N HIS A 97 -14.30 -4.09 6.02
CA HIS A 97 -13.87 -2.84 6.68
C HIS A 97 -12.89 -2.02 5.84
N TYR A 98 -11.97 -2.67 5.14
CA TYR A 98 -11.04 -1.98 4.25
C TYR A 98 -11.77 -1.31 3.07
N MET A 99 -12.64 -2.05 2.38
CA MET A 99 -13.34 -1.59 1.18
C MET A 99 -14.42 -0.54 1.46
N LEU A 100 -15.16 -0.68 2.57
CA LEU A 100 -16.19 0.28 2.96
C LEU A 100 -15.64 1.47 3.77
N GLY A 101 -14.41 1.35 4.27
CA GLY A 101 -13.75 2.38 5.06
C GLY A 101 -12.94 3.36 4.22
N GLU A 102 -12.29 4.28 4.92
CA GLU A 102 -11.45 5.32 4.30
C GLU A 102 -10.14 4.77 3.72
N HIS A 103 -9.69 3.59 4.15
CA HIS A 103 -8.38 3.06 3.75
C HIS A 103 -8.34 2.73 2.26
N TYR A 104 -9.33 2.02 1.72
CA TYR A 104 -9.40 1.76 0.28
C TYR A 104 -9.38 3.06 -0.53
N ARG A 105 -10.12 4.08 -0.11
CA ARG A 105 -10.19 5.38 -0.81
C ARG A 105 -8.86 6.12 -0.79
N ARG A 106 -8.14 6.08 0.33
CA ARG A 106 -6.81 6.70 0.44
C ARG A 106 -5.77 5.97 -0.40
N ASP A 107 -5.76 4.64 -0.34
CA ASP A 107 -4.86 3.81 -1.14
C ASP A 107 -5.12 4.08 -2.65
N PHE A 108 -6.39 4.16 -3.05
CA PHE A 108 -6.78 4.46 -4.43
C PHE A 108 -6.38 5.88 -4.86
N ALA A 109 -6.64 6.89 -4.02
CA ALA A 109 -6.29 8.29 -4.32
C ALA A 109 -4.79 8.46 -4.57
N VAL A 110 -3.94 7.81 -3.76
CA VAL A 110 -2.48 7.84 -3.97
C VAL A 110 -2.10 7.30 -5.34
N VAL A 111 -2.70 6.19 -5.79
CA VAL A 111 -2.40 5.61 -7.11
C VAL A 111 -2.79 6.56 -8.25
N VAL A 112 -3.96 7.21 -8.13
CA VAL A 112 -4.40 8.18 -9.15
C VAL A 112 -3.50 9.41 -9.15
N ASP A 113 -3.17 9.96 -7.99
CA ASP A 113 -2.30 11.14 -7.87
C ASP A 113 -0.93 10.88 -8.50
N GLU A 114 -0.32 9.72 -8.24
CA GLU A 114 0.96 9.32 -8.85
C GLU A 114 0.83 9.11 -10.37
N ALA A 115 -0.28 8.56 -10.85
CA ALA A 115 -0.55 8.39 -12.27
C ALA A 115 -0.68 9.74 -12.99
N VAL A 116 -1.42 10.69 -12.40
CA VAL A 116 -1.57 12.06 -12.92
C VAL A 116 -0.22 12.78 -12.90
N ALA A 117 0.52 12.72 -11.79
CA ALA A 117 1.84 13.34 -11.68
C ALA A 117 2.79 12.80 -12.76
N TYR A 118 2.78 11.49 -13.01
CA TYR A 118 3.54 10.89 -14.11
C TYR A 118 3.09 11.43 -15.46
N ALA A 119 1.78 11.47 -15.73
CA ALA A 119 1.22 11.99 -16.99
C ALA A 119 1.69 13.41 -17.29
N GLU A 120 1.69 14.28 -16.28
CA GLU A 120 2.11 15.68 -16.38
C GLU A 120 3.61 15.84 -16.72
N THR A 121 4.45 14.83 -16.44
CA THR A 121 5.87 14.87 -16.80
C THR A 121 6.15 14.57 -18.28
N LEU A 122 5.18 14.02 -19.01
CA LEU A 122 5.38 13.53 -20.36
C LEU A 122 5.38 14.66 -21.40
N LYS A 123 6.40 14.65 -22.26
CA LYS A 123 6.44 15.50 -23.46
C LYS A 123 5.76 14.78 -24.62
N LEU A 124 4.47 15.04 -24.78
CA LEU A 124 3.65 14.44 -25.83
C LEU A 124 3.89 15.13 -27.19
N ALA A 125 3.65 14.40 -28.28
CA ALA A 125 3.84 14.94 -29.64
C ALA A 125 2.73 15.93 -30.02
N GLY A 126 1.58 15.88 -29.35
CA GLY A 126 0.43 16.75 -29.60
C GLY A 126 -0.28 16.42 -30.92
N ASN A 127 -0.14 15.18 -31.40
CA ASN A 127 -0.71 14.75 -32.68
C ASN A 127 -2.06 14.03 -32.53
N GLY A 128 -2.59 13.95 -31.30
CA GLY A 128 -3.90 13.36 -31.00
C GLY A 128 -3.89 11.82 -31.03
N LYS A 129 -2.71 11.19 -30.99
CA LYS A 129 -2.55 9.74 -30.95
C LYS A 129 -2.11 9.24 -29.57
N GLU A 130 -2.00 10.14 -28.61
CA GLU A 130 -1.69 9.83 -27.24
C GLU A 130 -2.91 9.19 -26.56
N ILE A 131 -2.72 8.00 -26.02
CA ILE A 131 -3.80 7.21 -25.42
C ILE A 131 -3.45 6.86 -23.97
N TRP A 132 -4.49 6.82 -23.13
CA TRP A 132 -4.45 6.24 -21.80
C TRP A 132 -5.53 5.17 -21.73
N VAL A 133 -5.15 3.97 -21.30
CA VAL A 133 -6.08 2.84 -21.23
C VAL A 133 -6.54 2.69 -19.79
N PHE A 134 -7.85 2.63 -19.59
CA PHE A 134 -8.47 2.38 -18.30
C PHE A 134 -9.19 1.04 -18.35
N ASP A 135 -9.04 0.25 -17.29
CA ASP A 135 -9.94 -0.85 -17.02
C ASP A 135 -11.29 -0.33 -16.49
N ILE A 136 -12.33 -1.16 -16.54
CA ILE A 136 -13.68 -0.81 -16.14
C ILE A 136 -13.92 -1.24 -14.69
N ASP A 137 -13.93 -2.54 -14.43
CA ASP A 137 -14.30 -3.12 -13.14
C ASP A 137 -13.22 -2.86 -12.08
N GLU A 138 -13.62 -2.41 -10.89
CA GLU A 138 -12.75 -2.04 -9.77
C GLU A 138 -11.71 -0.94 -10.09
N THR A 139 -11.80 -0.32 -11.27
CA THR A 139 -10.94 0.77 -11.74
C THR A 139 -11.76 2.02 -12.05
N SER A 140 -12.67 1.97 -13.02
CA SER A 140 -13.56 3.11 -13.34
C SER A 140 -14.91 3.00 -12.64
N LEU A 141 -15.43 1.77 -12.51
CA LEU A 141 -16.69 1.44 -11.85
C LEU A 141 -16.43 0.50 -10.67
N SER A 142 -17.24 0.63 -9.62
CA SER A 142 -17.13 -0.22 -8.42
C SER A 142 -18.26 -1.25 -8.38
N ASN A 143 -17.90 -2.53 -8.38
CA ASN A 143 -18.80 -3.65 -8.09
C ASN A 143 -18.94 -3.91 -6.58
N LEU A 144 -18.42 -3.01 -5.73
CA LEU A 144 -18.51 -3.13 -4.27
C LEU A 144 -19.94 -3.33 -3.75
N PRO A 145 -21.00 -2.69 -4.30
CA PRO A 145 -22.37 -2.98 -3.87
C PRO A 145 -22.81 -4.43 -4.08
N TYR A 146 -22.29 -5.10 -5.11
CA TYR A 146 -22.50 -6.52 -5.32
C TYR A 146 -21.74 -7.33 -4.27
N TYR A 147 -20.43 -7.12 -4.15
CA TYR A 147 -19.58 -7.89 -3.22
C TYR A 147 -19.97 -7.70 -1.75
N ALA A 148 -20.48 -6.53 -1.35
CA ALA A 148 -20.97 -6.29 0.00
C ALA A 148 -22.16 -7.17 0.39
N LYS A 149 -22.93 -7.67 -0.58
CA LYS A 149 -24.02 -8.63 -0.38
C LYS A 149 -23.59 -10.09 -0.53
N HIS A 150 -22.36 -10.33 -0.99
CA HIS A 150 -21.81 -11.64 -1.34
C HIS A 150 -20.51 -11.95 -0.58
N GLY A 151 -20.38 -11.44 0.64
CA GLY A 151 -19.28 -11.77 1.56
C GLY A 151 -17.92 -11.25 1.11
N PHE A 152 -17.87 -10.11 0.41
CA PHE A 152 -16.61 -9.41 0.04
C PHE A 152 -15.56 -10.32 -0.62
N GLY A 153 -16.00 -11.29 -1.43
CA GLY A 153 -15.12 -12.23 -2.14
C GLY A 153 -14.69 -13.46 -1.33
N ALA A 154 -15.15 -13.62 -0.08
CA ALA A 154 -14.96 -14.83 0.69
C ALA A 154 -15.87 -15.99 0.22
N THR A 155 -16.96 -15.66 -0.49
CA THR A 155 -17.82 -16.65 -1.13
C THR A 155 -17.38 -16.93 -2.58
N PRO A 156 -17.56 -18.15 -3.11
CA PRO A 156 -17.26 -18.46 -4.50
C PRO A 156 -18.03 -17.57 -5.48
N TYR A 157 -17.33 -17.08 -6.49
CA TYR A 157 -17.92 -16.22 -7.53
C TYR A 157 -19.07 -16.92 -8.27
N ASN A 158 -20.19 -16.21 -8.41
CA ASN A 158 -21.36 -16.66 -9.17
C ASN A 158 -21.56 -15.80 -10.42
N ALA A 159 -21.12 -16.31 -11.57
CA ALA A 159 -21.18 -15.62 -12.85
C ALA A 159 -22.61 -15.28 -13.32
N THR A 160 -23.63 -16.05 -12.93
CA THR A 160 -25.01 -15.75 -13.31
C THR A 160 -25.53 -14.56 -12.52
N SER A 161 -25.37 -14.60 -11.20
CA SER A 161 -25.77 -13.50 -10.32
C SER A 161 -25.01 -12.20 -10.62
N PHE A 162 -23.71 -12.29 -10.92
CA PHE A 162 -22.94 -11.10 -11.30
C PHE A 162 -23.41 -10.50 -12.63
N ARG A 163 -23.75 -11.33 -13.63
CA ARG A 163 -24.30 -10.83 -14.90
C ARG A 163 -25.66 -10.15 -14.73
N GLU A 164 -26.49 -10.64 -13.82
CA GLU A 164 -27.75 -9.98 -13.47
C GLU A 164 -27.49 -8.59 -12.88
N TYR A 165 -26.55 -8.48 -11.93
CA TYR A 165 -26.12 -7.19 -11.38
C TYR A 165 -25.57 -6.24 -12.44
N VAL A 166 -24.72 -6.71 -13.35
CA VAL A 166 -24.21 -5.89 -14.46
C VAL A 166 -25.35 -5.40 -15.35
N ALA A 167 -26.35 -6.25 -15.63
CA ALA A 167 -27.50 -5.87 -16.44
C ALA A 167 -28.40 -4.80 -15.79
N GLU A 168 -28.34 -4.64 -14.46
CA GLU A 168 -29.01 -3.53 -13.76
C GLU A 168 -28.39 -2.16 -14.08
N GLY A 169 -27.11 -2.12 -14.49
CA GLY A 169 -26.40 -0.88 -14.78
C GLY A 169 -26.25 0.04 -13.57
N SER A 170 -26.21 -0.54 -12.37
CA SER A 170 -26.27 0.18 -11.08
C SER A 170 -24.90 0.41 -10.43
N ALA A 171 -23.81 -0.05 -11.05
CA ALA A 171 -22.45 0.10 -10.53
C ALA A 171 -22.06 1.59 -10.43
N PRO A 172 -21.70 2.10 -9.23
CA PRO A 172 -21.26 3.48 -9.07
C PRO A 172 -19.87 3.69 -9.68
N ALA A 173 -19.61 4.91 -10.15
CA ALA A 173 -18.27 5.31 -10.54
C ALA A 173 -17.34 5.40 -9.33
N LEU A 174 -16.07 5.02 -9.51
CA LEU A 174 -15.02 5.29 -8.54
C LEU A 174 -14.61 6.76 -8.66
N PRO A 175 -14.86 7.58 -7.62
CA PRO A 175 -14.74 9.02 -7.72
C PRO A 175 -13.29 9.50 -7.80
N GLU A 176 -12.34 8.72 -7.32
CA GLU A 176 -10.92 9.04 -7.41
C GLU A 176 -10.40 8.96 -8.86
N THR A 177 -11.00 8.13 -9.73
CA THR A 177 -10.67 8.01 -11.17
C THR A 177 -11.35 9.04 -12.08
N ARG A 178 -12.00 10.06 -11.52
CA ARG A 178 -12.73 11.09 -12.28
C ARG A 178 -11.88 12.29 -12.67
#